data_AF-A0A348P3Z8-F1
#
_entry.id   AF-A0A348P3Z8-F1
#
_cell.length_a   1.000
_cell.length_b   1.000
_cell.length_c   1.000
_cell.angle_alpha   90.00
_cell.angle_beta   90.00
_cell.angle_gamma   90.00
#
_symmetry.space_group_name_H-M   'P 1'
#
loop_
_entity.id
_entity.type
_entity.pdbx_description
1 polymer ?
#
loop_
_entity_poly.entity_id
_entity_poly.type
_entity_poly.pdbx_seq_one_letter_code
_entity_poly.pdbx_strand_id
1 'polypeptide(L)'
;MNIGTMTVKNRVVMTAAEFSLGQPNGQPTEKMINYFEERAKGEVGLIIPGICRVNDMGATSSFTQLSMARDENIEPMRTMAERIHKHGAKLCIQLHHPGRQGYSSSINSLPMIIPIVDRFPNFPNALFKATPLLLGLEQKKLCMSMQAPSKCELSAHGATRIHAMSKKEVKKLIEDFINAAVRCKKAGVDAVELHSTHGYILHQFLSPNTNKRTDEY
;
A
#
# COMPACT_ATOMS: atom_id res chain seq x y z
N MET A 1 -22.43 14.54 -6.31
CA MET A 1 -21.64 14.27 -7.54
C MET A 1 -21.66 12.78 -7.79
N ASN A 2 -21.93 12.34 -9.01
CA ASN A 2 -21.99 10.91 -9.33
C ASN A 2 -20.69 10.47 -9.99
N ILE A 3 -20.12 9.35 -9.54
CA ILE A 3 -18.94 8.70 -10.11
C ILE A 3 -19.31 7.24 -10.35
N GLY A 4 -19.51 6.85 -11.62
CA GLY A 4 -20.06 5.53 -11.93
C GLY A 4 -21.41 5.32 -11.23
N THR A 5 -21.52 4.26 -10.42
CA THR A 5 -22.71 3.95 -9.63
C THR A 5 -22.72 4.59 -8.23
N MET A 6 -21.64 5.27 -7.82
CA MET A 6 -21.51 5.89 -6.50
C MET A 6 -21.98 7.35 -6.53
N THR A 7 -22.73 7.76 -5.52
CA THR A 7 -23.04 9.16 -5.26
C THR A 7 -22.19 9.68 -4.10
N VAL A 8 -21.42 10.74 -4.35
CA VAL A 8 -20.60 11.48 -3.37
C VAL A 8 -21.32 12.76 -2.98
N LYS A 9 -21.46 13.04 -1.67
CA LYS A 9 -22.32 14.13 -1.17
C LYS A 9 -21.91 15.54 -1.63
N ASN A 10 -20.63 15.78 -1.87
CA ASN A 10 -20.10 17.05 -2.36
C ASN A 10 -18.81 16.84 -3.17
N ARG A 11 -18.09 17.93 -3.50
CA ARG A 11 -16.86 17.90 -4.30
C ARG A 11 -15.58 18.00 -3.45
N VAL A 12 -15.69 17.87 -2.12
CA VAL A 12 -14.54 17.88 -1.21
C VAL A 12 -13.99 16.47 -1.11
N VAL A 13 -12.76 16.29 -1.59
CA VAL A 13 -12.04 15.01 -1.56
C VAL A 13 -10.84 15.15 -0.63
N MET A 14 -10.73 14.26 0.34
CA MET A 14 -9.48 14.07 1.07
C MET A 14 -8.61 13.09 0.27
N THR A 15 -7.56 13.63 -0.35
CA THR A 15 -6.62 12.86 -1.17
C THR A 15 -5.80 11.90 -0.33
N ALA A 16 -5.22 10.89 -0.98
CA ALA A 16 -4.35 9.90 -0.35
C ALA A 16 -3.25 10.58 0.46
N ALA A 17 -3.25 10.35 1.78
CA ALA A 17 -2.24 10.86 2.69
C ALA A 17 -1.84 9.75 3.66
N GLU A 18 -0.62 9.25 3.53
CA GLU A 18 -0.08 8.21 4.40
C GLU A 18 0.34 8.82 5.75
N PHE A 19 -0.31 8.39 6.84
CA PHE A 19 -0.04 8.86 8.20
C PHE A 19 0.64 7.82 9.09
N SER A 20 0.92 6.61 8.59
CA SER A 20 1.54 5.52 9.36
C SER A 20 0.76 5.17 10.64
N LEU A 21 -0.56 5.33 10.61
CA LEU A 21 -1.49 5.05 11.73
C LEU A 21 -2.06 3.63 11.70
N GLY A 22 -1.74 2.81 10.70
CA GLY A 22 -2.17 1.41 10.63
C GLY A 22 -1.35 0.50 11.54
N GLN A 23 -1.72 -0.78 11.58
CA GLN A 23 -0.98 -1.83 12.25
C GLN A 23 0.03 -2.49 11.29
N PRO A 24 1.10 -3.14 11.80
CA PRO A 24 2.05 -3.87 10.94
C PRO A 24 1.41 -4.96 10.06
N ASN A 25 0.34 -5.59 10.55
CA ASN A 25 -0.47 -6.55 9.80
C ASN A 25 -1.34 -5.91 8.68
N GLY A 26 -1.33 -4.58 8.59
CA GLY A 26 -2.02 -3.76 7.60
C GLY A 26 -3.46 -3.42 7.93
N GLN A 27 -3.92 -3.73 9.15
CA GLN A 27 -5.26 -3.37 9.62
C GLN A 27 -5.33 -1.92 10.09
N PRO A 28 -6.47 -1.23 9.90
CA PRO A 28 -6.69 0.07 10.51
C PRO A 28 -6.70 -0.04 12.04
N THR A 29 -6.13 0.95 12.72
CA THR A 29 -6.28 1.10 14.18
C THR A 29 -7.51 1.94 14.51
N GLU A 30 -8.02 1.86 15.75
CA GLU A 30 -9.06 2.78 16.21
C GLU A 30 -8.67 4.25 16.04
N LYS A 31 -7.39 4.59 16.27
CA LYS A 31 -6.89 5.96 16.05
C LYS A 31 -7.03 6.38 14.59
N MET A 32 -6.73 5.50 13.65
CA MET A 32 -6.89 5.76 12.22
C MET A 32 -8.36 5.90 11.84
N ILE A 33 -9.22 5.00 12.31
CA ILE A 33 -10.67 5.04 12.05
C ILE A 33 -11.26 6.34 12.58
N ASN A 34 -10.97 6.69 13.84
CA ASN A 34 -11.43 7.94 14.45
C ASN A 34 -10.95 9.16 13.65
N TYR A 35 -9.69 9.19 13.22
CA TYR A 35 -9.15 10.29 12.42
C TYR A 35 -9.96 10.53 11.14
N PHE A 36 -10.25 9.49 10.36
CA PHE A 36 -11.01 9.62 9.11
C PHE A 36 -12.51 9.80 9.34
N GLU A 37 -13.07 9.21 10.39
CA GLU A 37 -14.47 9.47 10.78
C GLU A 37 -14.69 10.96 11.12
N GLU A 38 -13.74 11.61 11.80
CA GLU A 38 -13.83 13.06 12.05
C GLU A 38 -13.85 13.89 10.75
N ARG A 39 -13.17 13.44 9.68
CA ARG A 39 -13.26 14.10 8.37
C ARG A 39 -14.60 13.86 7.70
N ALA A 40 -15.16 12.66 7.86
CA ALA A 40 -16.50 12.35 7.36
C ALA A 40 -17.58 13.22 8.05
N LYS A 41 -17.46 13.41 9.39
CA LYS A 41 -18.26 14.37 10.18
C LYS A 41 -18.04 15.81 9.74
N GLY A 42 -16.80 16.17 9.41
CA GLY A 42 -16.41 17.47 8.86
C GLY A 42 -16.80 17.69 7.39
N GLU A 43 -17.84 17.00 6.90
CA GLU A 43 -18.38 17.15 5.56
C GLU A 43 -17.46 16.77 4.38
N VAL A 44 -16.40 15.98 4.58
CA VAL A 44 -15.67 15.42 3.42
C VAL A 44 -16.55 14.42 2.67
N GLY A 45 -16.61 14.55 1.34
CA GLY A 45 -17.43 13.68 0.50
C GLY A 45 -16.78 12.34 0.18
N LEU A 46 -15.49 12.34 -0.16
CA LEU A 46 -14.71 11.14 -0.51
C LEU A 46 -13.39 11.15 0.25
N ILE A 47 -13.05 10.04 0.90
CA ILE A 47 -11.85 9.86 1.71
C ILE A 47 -10.97 8.79 1.09
N ILE A 48 -9.69 9.12 0.90
CA ILE A 48 -8.64 8.18 0.48
C ILE A 48 -7.59 8.12 1.60
N PRO A 49 -7.57 7.07 2.44
CA PRO A 49 -6.79 7.07 3.69
C PRO A 49 -5.26 7.06 3.59
N GLY A 50 -4.71 6.92 2.38
CA GLY A 50 -3.29 6.65 2.17
C GLY A 50 -3.09 5.44 1.26
N ILE A 51 -1.83 4.98 1.18
CA ILE A 51 -1.46 3.84 0.35
C ILE A 51 -1.89 2.52 0.99
N CYS A 52 -2.35 1.59 0.17
CA CYS A 52 -2.75 0.27 0.60
C CYS A 52 -2.04 -0.81 -0.22
N ARG A 53 -1.20 -1.64 0.42
CA ARG A 53 -0.46 -2.68 -0.30
C ARG A 53 -1.36 -3.78 -0.84
N VAL A 54 -1.00 -4.22 -2.05
CA VAL A 54 -1.64 -5.34 -2.75
C VAL A 54 -1.07 -6.71 -2.36
N ASN A 55 0.15 -6.77 -1.83
CA ASN A 55 0.77 -7.99 -1.29
C ASN A 55 1.71 -7.68 -0.09
N ASP A 56 2.06 -8.69 0.70
CA ASP A 56 2.98 -8.51 1.86
C ASP A 56 4.45 -8.85 1.52
N MET A 57 4.75 -9.24 0.28
CA MET A 57 6.08 -9.73 -0.14
C MET A 57 6.98 -8.62 -0.69
N GLY A 58 6.44 -7.80 -1.60
CA GLY A 58 7.20 -6.75 -2.30
C GLY A 58 6.55 -5.36 -2.27
N ALA A 59 5.31 -5.25 -1.76
CA ALA A 59 4.54 -4.01 -1.80
C ALA A 59 4.68 -3.11 -0.56
N THR A 60 5.58 -3.43 0.38
CA THR A 60 5.78 -2.68 1.62
C THR A 60 6.52 -1.36 1.36
N SER A 61 5.98 -0.24 1.84
CA SER A 61 6.66 1.07 1.84
C SER A 61 6.73 1.70 3.21
N SER A 62 5.69 1.49 4.02
CA SER A 62 5.72 1.65 5.46
C SER A 62 5.28 0.33 6.11
N PHE A 63 5.85 0.02 7.27
CA PHE A 63 5.41 -1.12 8.06
C PHE A 63 3.94 -0.99 8.48
N THR A 64 3.46 0.24 8.71
CA THR A 64 2.12 0.54 9.22
C THR A 64 1.16 1.06 8.15
N GLN A 65 1.48 0.91 6.86
CA GLN A 65 0.52 1.19 5.79
C GLN A 65 -0.61 0.15 5.77
N LEU A 66 -1.78 0.53 5.26
CA LEU A 66 -2.91 -0.40 5.10
C LEU A 66 -2.58 -1.55 4.14
N SER A 67 -3.25 -2.70 4.28
CA SER A 67 -3.07 -3.84 3.38
C SER A 67 -4.40 -4.48 3.01
N MET A 68 -4.57 -4.81 1.74
CA MET A 68 -5.63 -5.70 1.24
C MET A 68 -5.04 -6.95 0.58
N ALA A 69 -3.87 -7.38 1.07
CA ALA A 69 -3.18 -8.59 0.62
C ALA A 69 -3.83 -9.90 1.08
N ARG A 70 -4.55 -9.87 2.22
CA ARG A 70 -5.09 -11.06 2.89
C ARG A 70 -6.53 -10.87 3.33
N ASP A 71 -7.26 -11.97 3.49
CA ASP A 71 -8.70 -11.95 3.79
C ASP A 71 -8.99 -11.47 5.22
N GLU A 72 -8.05 -11.63 6.15
CA GLU A 72 -8.17 -11.16 7.54
C GLU A 72 -8.30 -9.64 7.65
N ASN A 73 -7.97 -8.90 6.58
CA ASN A 73 -8.09 -7.44 6.56
C ASN A 73 -9.47 -6.97 6.07
N ILE A 74 -10.34 -7.87 5.59
CA ILE A 74 -11.68 -7.51 5.11
C ILE A 74 -12.55 -6.96 6.24
N GLU A 75 -12.65 -7.67 7.36
CA GLU A 75 -13.50 -7.27 8.50
C GLU A 75 -13.05 -5.94 9.12
N PRO A 76 -11.76 -5.72 9.45
CA PRO A 76 -11.30 -4.44 9.97
C PRO A 76 -11.51 -3.27 8.99
N MET A 77 -11.32 -3.51 7.70
CA MET A 77 -11.58 -2.51 6.67
C MET A 77 -13.08 -2.19 6.57
N ARG A 78 -13.96 -3.19 6.75
CA ARG A 78 -15.41 -2.96 6.77
C ARG A 78 -15.82 -2.07 7.93
N THR A 79 -15.29 -2.32 9.13
CA THR A 79 -15.54 -1.46 10.29
C THR A 79 -15.18 0.00 9.99
N MET A 80 -14.04 0.23 9.33
CA MET A 80 -13.64 1.58 8.92
C MET A 80 -14.61 2.19 7.88
N ALA A 81 -15.01 1.41 6.88
CA ALA A 81 -15.96 1.84 5.85
C ALA A 81 -17.30 2.23 6.47
N GLU A 82 -17.89 1.38 7.31
CA GLU A 82 -19.17 1.61 7.98
C GLU A 82 -19.15 2.87 8.85
N ARG A 83 -18.07 3.10 9.60
CA ARG A 83 -17.89 4.31 10.43
C ARG A 83 -17.85 5.58 9.59
N ILE A 84 -17.20 5.54 8.42
CA ILE A 84 -17.16 6.67 7.47
C ILE A 84 -18.54 6.87 6.82
N HIS A 85 -19.19 5.79 6.39
CA HIS A 85 -20.50 5.80 5.72
C HIS A 85 -21.61 6.36 6.60
N LYS A 86 -21.53 6.17 7.92
CA LYS A 86 -22.48 6.73 8.89
C LYS A 86 -22.64 8.25 8.77
N HIS A 87 -21.64 8.95 8.25
CA HIS A 87 -21.66 10.42 8.05
C HIS A 87 -21.83 10.82 6.57
N GLY A 88 -22.28 9.89 5.72
CA GLY A 88 -22.55 10.14 4.29
C GLY A 88 -21.32 10.31 3.41
N ALA A 89 -20.11 10.10 3.96
CA ALA A 89 -18.87 10.10 3.21
C ALA A 89 -18.63 8.75 2.52
N LYS A 90 -17.77 8.76 1.51
CA LYS A 90 -17.37 7.57 0.75
C LYS A 90 -15.92 7.21 1.00
N LEU A 91 -15.63 5.91 1.02
CA LEU A 91 -14.28 5.37 1.22
C LEU A 91 -13.73 4.86 -0.11
N CYS A 92 -12.59 5.39 -0.52
CA CYS A 92 -11.80 4.90 -1.62
C CYS A 92 -10.44 4.41 -1.13
N ILE A 93 -9.98 3.25 -1.60
CA ILE A 93 -8.69 2.70 -1.21
C ILE A 93 -7.69 2.83 -2.37
N GLN A 94 -6.56 3.48 -2.11
CA GLN A 94 -5.48 3.63 -3.07
C GLN A 94 -4.58 2.39 -3.06
N LEU A 95 -4.76 1.51 -4.04
CA LEU A 95 -3.97 0.29 -4.19
C LEU A 95 -2.56 0.62 -4.69
N HIS A 96 -1.57 0.08 -4.00
CA HIS A 96 -0.19 0.52 -4.10
C HIS A 96 0.81 -0.64 -4.10
N HIS A 97 1.89 -0.45 -4.87
CA HIS A 97 3.11 -1.24 -4.82
C HIS A 97 4.29 -0.33 -5.23
N PRO A 98 5.38 -0.24 -4.44
CA PRO A 98 6.37 0.81 -4.64
C PRO A 98 7.30 0.56 -5.82
N GLY A 99 7.44 -0.70 -6.24
CA GLY A 99 8.44 -1.09 -7.24
C GLY A 99 9.83 -0.65 -6.81
N ARG A 100 10.60 -0.01 -7.70
CA ARG A 100 11.96 0.47 -7.37
C ARG A 100 12.05 1.49 -6.22
N GLN A 101 10.95 2.13 -5.82
CA GLN A 101 10.94 3.14 -4.73
C GLN A 101 10.91 2.53 -3.32
N GLY A 102 10.72 1.21 -3.19
CA GLY A 102 10.65 0.58 -1.88
C GLY A 102 12.03 0.29 -1.28
N TYR A 103 12.04 -0.18 -0.04
CA TYR A 103 13.26 -0.56 0.67
C TYR A 103 13.56 -2.04 0.47
N SER A 104 14.76 -2.35 -0.01
CA SER A 104 15.23 -3.73 -0.23
C SER A 104 15.21 -4.55 1.06
N SER A 105 15.48 -3.89 2.18
CA SER A 105 15.41 -4.44 3.53
C SER A 105 13.99 -4.81 3.99
N SER A 106 12.95 -4.32 3.30
CA SER A 106 11.55 -4.61 3.62
C SER A 106 10.94 -5.78 2.83
N ILE A 107 11.64 -6.26 1.80
CA ILE A 107 11.16 -7.37 0.97
C ILE A 107 11.07 -8.65 1.81
N ASN A 108 9.93 -9.34 1.72
CA ASN A 108 9.59 -10.57 2.44
C ASN A 108 9.73 -10.48 3.97
N SER A 109 9.89 -9.30 4.53
CA SER A 109 10.09 -9.13 5.97
C SER A 109 8.78 -9.23 6.74
N LEU A 110 7.67 -8.78 6.15
CA LEU A 110 6.36 -8.76 6.81
C LEU A 110 5.83 -10.13 7.22
N PRO A 111 5.88 -11.20 6.40
CA PRO A 111 5.47 -12.54 6.84
C PRO A 111 6.24 -13.04 8.06
N MET A 112 7.50 -12.60 8.24
CA MET A 112 8.30 -12.94 9.42
C MET A 112 7.95 -12.04 10.62
N ILE A 113 7.71 -10.75 10.38
CA ILE A 113 7.50 -9.75 11.44
C ILE A 113 6.08 -9.81 12.01
N ILE A 114 5.06 -10.04 11.17
CA ILE A 114 3.64 -9.98 11.57
C ILE A 114 3.35 -10.94 12.75
N PRO A 115 3.69 -12.25 12.70
CA PRO A 115 3.44 -13.15 13.82
C PRO A 115 4.17 -12.74 15.12
N ILE A 116 5.32 -12.08 15.01
CA ILE A 116 6.09 -11.59 16.15
C ILE A 116 5.40 -10.37 16.76
N VAL A 117 4.96 -9.42 15.92
CA VAL A 117 4.23 -8.23 16.38
C VAL A 117 2.92 -8.60 17.06
N ASP A 118 2.17 -9.55 16.49
CA ASP A 118 0.90 -10.01 17.04
C ASP A 118 1.08 -10.64 18.44
N ARG A 119 2.24 -11.25 18.70
CA ARG A 119 2.58 -11.87 20.00
C ARG A 119 3.28 -10.91 20.97
N PHE A 120 4.04 -9.95 20.46
CA PHE A 120 4.89 -9.05 21.24
C PHE A 120 4.65 -7.58 20.83
N PRO A 121 3.70 -6.88 21.48
CA PRO A 121 3.30 -5.53 21.10
C PRO A 121 4.43 -4.47 21.13
N ASN A 122 5.51 -4.73 21.90
CA ASN A 122 6.68 -3.84 21.98
C ASN A 122 7.73 -4.10 20.89
N PHE A 123 7.57 -5.15 20.08
CA PHE A 123 8.52 -5.50 19.01
C PHE A 123 8.74 -4.38 17.97
N PRO A 124 7.72 -3.60 17.55
CA PRO A 124 7.92 -2.47 16.63
C PRO A 124 8.97 -1.46 17.14
N ASN A 125 9.03 -1.20 18.45
CA ASN A 125 10.04 -0.30 19.04
C ASN A 125 11.45 -0.87 18.93
N ALA A 126 11.61 -2.18 19.10
CA ALA A 126 12.89 -2.86 18.91
C ALA A 126 13.31 -2.85 17.44
N LEU A 127 12.37 -3.12 16.52
CA LEU A 127 12.60 -3.06 15.09
C LEU A 127 13.01 -1.65 14.64
N PHE A 128 12.35 -0.61 15.18
CA PHE A 128 12.71 0.78 14.93
C PHE A 128 14.15 1.08 15.36
N LYS A 129 14.55 0.67 16.57
CA LYS A 129 15.94 0.82 17.06
C LYS A 129 16.96 0.07 16.19
N ALA A 130 16.56 -1.04 15.58
CA ALA A 130 17.40 -1.84 14.68
C ALA A 130 17.44 -1.31 13.22
N THR A 131 16.69 -0.27 12.88
CA THR A 131 16.61 0.28 11.52
C THR A 131 17.97 0.66 10.92
N PRO A 132 18.91 1.30 11.65
CA PRO A 132 20.23 1.61 11.10
C PRO A 132 21.02 0.38 10.64
N LEU A 133 20.88 -0.75 11.35
CA LEU A 133 21.53 -2.00 10.98
C LEU A 133 20.91 -2.58 9.69
N LEU A 134 19.58 -2.57 9.58
CA LEU A 134 18.86 -3.04 8.39
C LEU A 134 19.21 -2.21 7.16
N LEU A 135 19.26 -0.88 7.29
CA LEU A 135 19.69 0.01 6.22
C LEU A 135 21.17 -0.19 5.87
N GLY A 136 22.03 -0.51 6.84
CA GLY A 136 23.44 -0.87 6.60
C GLY A 136 23.60 -2.15 5.78
N LEU A 137 22.76 -3.17 6.01
CA LEU A 137 22.72 -4.39 5.20
C LEU A 137 22.27 -4.09 3.77
N GLU A 138 21.29 -3.20 3.63
CA GLU A 138 20.81 -2.72 2.34
C GLU A 138 21.92 -2.00 1.57
N GLN A 139 22.67 -1.09 2.19
CA GLN A 139 23.84 -0.41 1.58
C GLN A 139 24.94 -1.39 1.14
N LYS A 140 25.15 -2.47 1.90
CA LYS A 140 26.08 -3.55 1.55
C LYS A 140 25.53 -4.50 0.46
N LYS A 141 24.35 -4.22 -0.10
CA LYS A 141 23.69 -5.02 -1.16
C LYS A 141 23.40 -6.47 -0.76
N LEU A 142 23.26 -6.72 0.54
CA LEU A 142 22.97 -8.05 1.11
C LEU A 142 21.46 -8.36 1.16
N CYS A 143 20.60 -7.37 0.87
CA CYS A 143 19.16 -7.56 0.78
C CYS A 143 18.70 -8.09 -0.58
N MET A 144 17.46 -8.58 -0.63
CA MET A 144 16.79 -9.00 -1.86
C MET A 144 16.57 -7.82 -2.81
N SER A 145 16.35 -8.10 -4.09
CA SER A 145 16.20 -7.05 -5.12
C SER A 145 14.74 -6.60 -5.25
N MET A 146 14.49 -5.29 -5.29
CA MET A 146 13.15 -4.74 -5.54
C MET A 146 12.68 -5.01 -6.97
N GLN A 147 11.38 -5.20 -7.14
CA GLN A 147 10.74 -5.41 -8.44
C GLN A 147 10.64 -4.09 -9.22
N ALA A 148 10.95 -4.15 -10.52
CA ALA A 148 10.78 -3.04 -11.46
C ALA A 148 10.50 -3.59 -12.87
N PRO A 149 9.88 -2.81 -13.78
CA PRO A 149 9.67 -3.25 -15.17
C PRO A 149 10.98 -3.54 -15.91
N SER A 150 12.05 -2.82 -15.59
CA SER A 150 13.38 -3.04 -16.17
C SER A 150 14.46 -2.79 -15.13
N LYS A 151 15.67 -3.30 -15.41
CA LYS A 151 16.87 -2.87 -14.70
C LYS A 151 17.18 -1.44 -15.15
N CYS A 152 16.91 -0.48 -14.29
CA CYS A 152 17.06 0.96 -14.50
C CYS A 152 17.89 1.61 -13.39
N GLU A 153 17.93 2.93 -13.35
CA GLU A 153 18.58 3.66 -12.26
C GLU A 153 17.86 3.45 -10.93
N LEU A 154 18.64 3.39 -9.85
CA LEU A 154 18.09 3.34 -8.50
C LEU A 154 17.34 4.64 -8.19
N SER A 155 16.34 4.57 -7.32
CA SER A 155 15.67 5.78 -6.87
C SER A 155 16.57 6.60 -5.95
N ALA A 156 16.35 7.92 -5.91
CA ALA A 156 17.00 8.79 -4.94
C ALA A 156 16.64 8.43 -3.49
N HIS A 157 15.47 7.80 -3.30
CA HIS A 157 14.96 7.30 -2.04
C HIS A 157 14.58 5.83 -2.24
N GLY A 158 15.32 4.88 -1.67
CA GLY A 158 14.93 3.47 -1.68
C GLY A 158 16.03 2.51 -2.14
N ALA A 159 15.62 1.54 -2.97
CA ALA A 159 16.29 0.27 -3.19
C ALA A 159 17.79 0.38 -3.53
N THR A 160 18.61 -0.50 -2.96
CA THR A 160 20.02 -0.66 -3.36
C THR A 160 20.22 -1.72 -4.44
N ARG A 161 19.18 -2.51 -4.70
CA ARG A 161 19.13 -3.51 -5.77
C ARG A 161 17.75 -3.57 -6.39
N ILE A 162 17.72 -3.70 -7.71
CA ILE A 162 16.50 -3.87 -8.50
C ILE A 162 16.66 -5.07 -9.43
N HIS A 163 15.55 -5.75 -9.72
CA HIS A 163 15.48 -6.76 -10.76
C HIS A 163 14.34 -6.44 -11.73
N ALA A 164 14.57 -6.73 -13.01
CA ALA A 164 13.53 -6.64 -14.02
C ALA A 164 12.55 -7.80 -13.83
N MET A 165 11.26 -7.49 -13.72
CA MET A 165 10.22 -8.50 -13.55
C MET A 165 10.12 -9.40 -14.79
N SER A 166 10.04 -10.70 -14.58
CA SER A 166 9.65 -11.67 -15.60
C SER A 166 8.16 -11.51 -15.95
N LYS A 167 7.73 -12.02 -17.11
CA LYS A 167 6.30 -12.04 -17.48
C LYS A 167 5.42 -12.72 -16.43
N LYS A 168 5.94 -13.76 -15.76
CA LYS A 168 5.24 -14.46 -14.68
C LYS A 168 5.02 -13.54 -13.48
N GLU A 169 6.02 -12.76 -13.09
CA GLU A 169 5.91 -11.79 -12.01
C GLU A 169 4.97 -10.64 -12.36
N VAL A 170 4.97 -10.17 -13.62
CA VAL A 170 3.99 -9.17 -14.09
C VAL A 170 2.57 -9.70 -13.98
N LYS A 171 2.32 -10.93 -14.44
CA LYS A 171 0.99 -11.58 -14.29
C LYS A 171 0.59 -11.73 -12.83
N LYS A 172 1.54 -12.12 -11.97
CA LYS A 172 1.28 -12.23 -10.53
C LYS A 172 0.96 -10.87 -9.90
N LEU A 173 1.64 -9.80 -10.30
CA LEU A 173 1.35 -8.44 -9.85
C LEU A 173 -0.07 -8.01 -10.25
N ILE A 174 -0.49 -8.30 -11.48
CA ILE A 174 -1.86 -8.05 -11.95
C ILE A 174 -2.87 -8.78 -11.05
N GLU A 175 -2.65 -10.07 -10.79
CA GLU A 175 -3.49 -10.85 -9.87
C GLU A 175 -3.54 -10.26 -8.45
N ASP A 176 -2.42 -9.75 -7.93
CA ASP A 176 -2.38 -9.11 -6.61
C ASP A 176 -3.27 -7.86 -6.57
N PHE A 177 -3.22 -7.00 -7.60
CA PHE A 177 -4.12 -5.84 -7.72
C PHE A 177 -5.59 -6.27 -7.83
N ILE A 178 -5.90 -7.28 -8.65
CA ILE A 178 -7.26 -7.81 -8.79
C ILE A 178 -7.78 -8.32 -7.44
N ASN A 179 -7.00 -9.17 -6.77
CA ASN A 179 -7.40 -9.76 -5.50
C ASN A 179 -7.58 -8.69 -4.42
N ALA A 180 -6.68 -7.70 -4.35
CA ALA A 180 -6.82 -6.59 -3.42
C ALA A 180 -8.10 -5.78 -3.68
N ALA A 181 -8.44 -5.50 -4.95
CA ALA A 181 -9.68 -4.82 -5.31
C ALA A 181 -10.93 -5.65 -4.95
N VAL A 182 -10.89 -6.97 -5.17
CA VAL A 182 -11.97 -7.88 -4.76
C VAL A 182 -12.18 -7.84 -3.26
N ARG A 183 -11.10 -7.85 -2.46
CA ARG A 183 -11.21 -7.74 -1.01
C ARG A 183 -11.72 -6.37 -0.56
N CYS A 184 -11.32 -5.28 -1.22
CA CYS A 184 -11.86 -3.94 -0.97
C CYS A 184 -13.39 -3.95 -1.14
N LYS A 185 -13.87 -4.53 -2.25
CA LYS A 185 -15.30 -4.67 -2.52
C LYS A 185 -16.02 -5.49 -1.43
N LYS A 186 -15.43 -6.62 -1.00
CA LYS A 186 -15.98 -7.45 0.10
C LYS A 186 -16.03 -6.70 1.45
N ALA A 187 -15.14 -5.73 1.64
CA ALA A 187 -15.09 -4.88 2.83
C ALA A 187 -16.06 -3.68 2.75
N GLY A 188 -16.84 -3.52 1.68
CA GLY A 188 -17.74 -2.38 1.54
C GLY A 188 -17.04 -1.07 1.17
N VAL A 189 -15.80 -1.12 0.69
CA VAL A 189 -15.13 0.04 0.10
C VAL A 189 -15.88 0.44 -1.19
N ASP A 190 -16.15 1.73 -1.37
CA ASP A 190 -16.97 2.22 -2.49
C ASP A 190 -16.19 2.30 -3.81
N ALA A 191 -14.87 2.56 -3.75
CA ALA A 191 -14.01 2.69 -4.92
C ALA A 191 -12.57 2.26 -4.63
N VAL A 192 -11.84 1.92 -5.69
CA VAL A 192 -10.38 1.75 -5.63
C VAL A 192 -9.71 2.76 -6.54
N GLU A 193 -8.59 3.30 -6.09
CA GLU A 193 -7.71 4.16 -6.87
C GLU A 193 -6.42 3.40 -7.18
N LEU A 194 -6.05 3.29 -8.45
CA LEU A 194 -4.79 2.65 -8.84
C LEU A 194 -3.64 3.66 -8.73
N HIS A 195 -2.69 3.44 -7.83
CA HIS A 195 -1.59 4.37 -7.65
C HIS A 195 -0.58 4.30 -8.80
N SER A 196 -0.81 5.13 -9.82
CA SER A 196 -0.03 5.18 -11.07
C SER A 196 0.83 6.44 -11.21
N THR A 197 1.24 7.01 -10.08
CA THR A 197 2.03 8.27 -10.02
C THR A 197 3.21 8.11 -9.06
N HIS A 198 3.96 9.19 -8.81
CA HIS A 198 5.05 9.29 -7.83
C HIS A 198 6.24 8.32 -8.04
N GLY A 199 6.26 7.63 -9.19
CA GLY A 199 7.35 6.73 -9.56
C GLY A 199 7.20 5.33 -9.00
N TYR A 200 6.01 4.95 -8.52
CA TYR A 200 5.68 3.60 -8.07
C TYR A 200 5.44 2.63 -9.23
N ILE A 201 5.12 1.36 -8.96
CA ILE A 201 5.27 0.29 -9.94
C ILE A 201 4.51 0.55 -11.25
N LEU A 202 3.26 1.01 -11.19
CA LEU A 202 2.45 1.27 -12.38
C LEU A 202 3.00 2.45 -13.17
N HIS A 203 3.42 3.53 -12.49
CA HIS A 203 4.11 4.64 -13.13
C HIS A 203 5.43 4.19 -13.79
N GLN A 204 6.15 3.24 -13.18
CA GLN A 204 7.40 2.75 -13.73
C GLN A 204 7.17 2.03 -15.07
N PHE A 205 6.07 1.28 -15.24
CA PHE A 205 5.71 0.66 -16.52
C PHE A 205 5.34 1.72 -17.58
N LEU A 206 4.69 2.81 -17.18
CA LEU A 206 4.25 3.87 -18.09
C LEU A 206 5.40 4.81 -18.53
N SER A 207 6.49 4.88 -17.78
CA SER A 207 7.58 5.82 -18.06
C SER A 207 8.68 5.19 -18.91
N PRO A 208 9.05 5.77 -20.07
CA PRO A 208 10.17 5.28 -20.88
C PRO A 208 11.52 5.43 -20.17
N ASN A 209 11.61 6.22 -19.09
CA ASN A 209 12.84 6.33 -18.29
C ASN A 209 13.10 5.07 -17.47
N THR A 210 12.06 4.37 -17.04
CA THR A 210 12.16 3.19 -16.17
C THR A 210 11.74 1.89 -16.84
N ASN A 211 10.93 1.95 -17.89
CA ASN A 211 10.54 0.80 -18.70
C ASN A 211 11.34 0.78 -20.01
N LYS A 212 12.21 -0.23 -20.13
CA LYS A 212 13.05 -0.53 -21.31
C LYS A 212 12.72 -1.90 -21.91
N ARG A 213 11.54 -2.43 -21.57
CA ARG A 213 11.08 -3.72 -22.05
C ARG A 213 10.82 -3.69 -23.55
N THR A 214 10.92 -4.86 -24.16
CA THR A 214 10.67 -5.09 -25.59
C THR A 214 9.59 -6.17 -25.79
N ASP A 215 8.95 -6.61 -24.71
CA ASP A 215 7.81 -7.51 -24.76
C ASP A 215 6.49 -6.70 -24.75
N GLU A 216 5.36 -7.35 -24.48
CA GLU A 216 4.04 -6.72 -24.51
C GLU A 216 3.75 -5.71 -23.38
N TYR A 217 4.73 -5.43 -22.51
CA TYR A 217 4.59 -4.60 -21.30
C TYR A 217 5.54 -3.41 -21.25
#